data_AF-A0AAI9V9P4-F1
#
_entry.id   AF-A0AAI9V9P4-F1
#
_cell.length_a   1.000
_cell.length_b   1.000
_cell.length_c   1.000
_cell.angle_alpha   90.00
_cell.angle_beta   90.00
_cell.angle_gamma   90.00
#
_symmetry.space_group_name_H-M   'P 1'
#
loop_
_entity.id
_entity.type
_entity.pdbx_description
1 polymer ?
#
loop_
_entity_poly.entity_id
_entity_poly.type
_entity_poly.pdbx_seq_one_letter_code
_entity_poly.pdbx_strand_id
1 'polypeptide(L)'
;MGSSGTLNVFDSTLKSPSNLPYFELSWSPLSTVGALNVLLGFLVIGITSFSKVAVVPIVSSAAGAIANGLCYYAYYDETYYPLERKAVVAAFGDFFWMIQEAGLPFYSYIILRNILRGTRRKIFTTVFWFALFAVLVVRVLIIVFRVEHILRADGSLQSLINGLHIGYFCPLAMTECVSAYFLLGAFAEARAASAQAGLRIGFVRYLVRSTEVRLATLAVTGVMRTVTHSLNISQSNPVTSYADRVAYTLECFFPVIMYVDLLASRLQYSVQTRGFSFASDQALRCLDSRAKIED
;
A
#
# COMPACT_ATOMS: atom_id res chain seq x y z
N MET A 1 -0.52 65.09 -26.11
CA MET A 1 0.86 64.95 -25.59
C MET A 1 0.82 64.17 -24.28
N GLY A 2 1.57 63.06 -24.19
CA GLY A 2 1.83 62.27 -22.98
C GLY A 2 0.75 61.23 -22.64
N SER A 3 0.70 60.06 -23.27
CA SER A 3 1.51 58.85 -23.00
C SER A 3 1.26 58.21 -21.62
N SER A 4 0.46 57.14 -21.61
CA SER A 4 0.66 56.00 -20.73
C SER A 4 0.15 54.76 -21.48
N GLY A 5 1.11 54.09 -22.12
CA GLY A 5 0.88 52.83 -22.82
C GLY A 5 0.48 51.75 -21.82
N THR A 6 -0.72 51.20 -22.00
CA THR A 6 -1.06 49.87 -21.54
C THR A 6 -1.17 48.98 -22.76
N LEU A 7 -0.11 48.21 -22.96
CA LEU A 7 0.04 47.18 -23.97
C LEU A 7 -0.92 46.03 -23.62
N ASN A 8 -2.21 46.21 -23.92
CA ASN A 8 -3.19 45.13 -23.92
C ASN A 8 -3.05 44.35 -25.23
N VAL A 9 -1.94 43.61 -25.35
CA VAL A 9 -1.80 42.51 -26.32
C VAL A 9 -1.14 41.34 -25.58
N PHE A 10 -1.82 40.82 -24.57
CA PHE A 10 -1.68 39.39 -24.27
C PHE A 10 -2.60 38.69 -25.25
N ASP A 11 -2.01 38.40 -26.39
CA ASP A 11 -2.50 37.52 -27.42
C ASP A 11 -3.03 36.23 -26.76
N SER A 12 -4.34 36.08 -26.73
CA SER A 12 -5.04 34.90 -26.21
C SER A 12 -4.87 33.67 -27.10
N THR A 13 -4.02 33.76 -28.13
CA THR A 13 -3.68 32.65 -29.03
C THR A 13 -2.40 31.90 -28.67
N LEU A 14 -1.64 32.35 -27.65
CA LEU A 14 -0.56 31.54 -27.06
C LEU A 14 -1.11 30.64 -25.94
N LYS A 15 -2.01 29.71 -26.30
CA LYS A 15 -2.03 28.42 -25.61
C LYS A 15 -0.67 27.79 -25.88
N SER A 16 0.27 27.95 -24.96
CA SER A 16 1.46 27.12 -24.93
C SER A 16 0.99 25.67 -25.08
N PRO A 17 1.40 24.93 -26.12
CA PRO A 17 1.15 23.51 -26.17
C PRO A 17 2.12 22.89 -25.17
N SER A 18 1.86 23.04 -23.87
CA SER A 18 2.58 22.28 -22.88
C SER A 18 2.13 20.84 -23.05
N ASN A 19 2.86 20.11 -23.90
CA ASN A 19 2.72 18.67 -24.14
C ASN A 19 3.06 17.83 -22.89
N LEU A 20 3.08 18.42 -21.68
CA LEU A 20 3.36 17.78 -20.40
C LEU A 20 2.27 17.99 -19.31
N PRO A 21 0.95 17.99 -19.59
CA PRO A 21 -0.04 18.16 -18.52
C PRO A 21 0.05 17.04 -17.47
N TYR A 22 0.51 15.86 -17.85
CA TYR A 22 0.74 14.74 -16.93
C TYR A 22 1.80 15.03 -15.87
N PHE A 23 2.92 15.62 -16.28
CA PHE A 23 4.08 15.85 -15.40
C PHE A 23 3.87 17.02 -14.44
N GLU A 24 2.92 17.90 -14.74
CA GLU A 24 2.50 19.00 -13.87
C GLU A 24 1.46 18.58 -12.82
N LEU A 25 0.80 17.42 -13.02
CA LEU A 25 -0.20 16.88 -12.11
C LEU A 25 0.41 15.90 -11.11
N SER A 26 -0.25 15.75 -9.95
CA SER A 26 0.15 14.80 -8.89
C SER A 26 0.22 13.34 -9.33
N TRP A 27 -0.42 12.98 -10.45
CA TRP A 27 -0.43 11.62 -10.99
C TRP A 27 0.94 11.14 -11.45
N SER A 28 1.75 12.01 -12.06
CA SER A 28 3.10 11.66 -12.51
C SER A 28 4.06 11.34 -11.34
N PRO A 29 4.15 12.17 -10.28
CA PRO A 29 4.88 11.82 -9.06
C PRO A 29 4.39 10.50 -8.45
N LEU A 30 3.08 10.28 -8.35
CA LEU A 30 2.51 9.05 -7.77
C LEU A 30 2.87 7.81 -8.60
N SER A 31 2.81 7.91 -9.92
CA SER A 31 3.23 6.83 -10.82
C SER A 31 4.73 6.54 -10.71
N THR A 32 5.54 7.60 -10.58
CA THR A 32 6.99 7.51 -10.38
C THR A 32 7.32 6.82 -9.05
N VAL A 33 6.62 7.14 -7.96
CA VAL A 33 6.77 6.46 -6.66
C VAL A 33 6.45 4.97 -6.79
N GLY A 34 5.36 4.61 -7.47
CA GLY A 34 5.02 3.21 -7.73
C GLY A 34 6.11 2.48 -8.54
N ALA A 35 6.62 3.10 -9.61
CA ALA A 35 7.71 2.54 -10.41
C ALA A 35 9.00 2.38 -9.59
N LEU A 36 9.36 3.36 -8.76
CA LEU A 36 10.52 3.29 -7.88
C LEU A 36 10.37 2.13 -6.88
N ASN A 37 9.19 1.95 -6.28
CA ASN A 37 8.93 0.85 -5.37
C ASN A 37 9.07 -0.52 -6.04
N VAL A 38 8.75 -0.65 -7.33
CA VAL A 38 9.00 -1.89 -8.09
C VAL A 38 10.52 -2.17 -8.18
N LEU A 39 11.32 -1.15 -8.53
CA LEU A 39 12.78 -1.27 -8.59
C LEU A 39 13.39 -1.61 -7.23
N LEU A 40 12.91 -0.96 -6.16
CA LEU A 40 13.31 -1.27 -4.78
C LEU A 40 12.96 -2.71 -4.42
N GLY A 41 11.82 -3.23 -4.86
CA GLY A 41 11.46 -4.62 -4.61
C GLY A 41 12.38 -5.62 -5.31
N PHE A 42 12.79 -5.37 -6.56
CA PHE A 42 13.79 -6.18 -7.23
C PHE A 42 15.14 -6.13 -6.51
N LEU A 43 15.56 -4.95 -6.04
CA LEU A 43 16.75 -4.80 -5.21
C LEU A 43 16.66 -5.63 -3.92
N VAL A 44 15.52 -5.56 -3.20
CA VAL A 44 15.29 -6.33 -1.96
C VAL A 44 15.33 -7.83 -2.23
N ILE A 45 14.73 -8.31 -3.32
CA ILE A 45 14.81 -9.72 -3.73
C ILE A 45 16.26 -10.12 -4.02
N GLY A 46 17.04 -9.27 -4.69
CA GLY A 46 18.46 -9.49 -4.95
C GLY A 46 19.32 -9.58 -3.68
N ILE A 47 19.01 -8.77 -2.66
CA ILE A 47 19.73 -8.77 -1.38
C ILE A 47 19.32 -9.96 -0.49
N THR A 48 18.05 -10.35 -0.52
CA THR A 48 17.49 -11.32 0.44
C THR A 48 17.29 -12.71 -0.16
N SER A 49 16.27 -12.85 -1.00
CA SER A 49 15.86 -14.03 -1.78
C SER A 49 14.40 -13.86 -2.18
N PHE A 50 13.99 -14.53 -3.25
CA PHE A 50 12.58 -14.56 -3.65
C PHE A 50 11.69 -15.13 -2.53
N SER A 51 10.60 -14.43 -2.23
CA SER A 51 9.56 -14.93 -1.32
C SER A 51 8.19 -14.42 -1.78
N LYS A 52 7.14 -15.20 -1.50
CA LYS A 52 5.75 -14.82 -1.84
C LYS A 52 5.34 -13.48 -1.20
N VAL A 53 5.89 -13.18 -0.03
CA VAL A 53 5.64 -11.94 0.72
C VAL A 53 6.31 -10.73 0.04
N ALA A 54 7.49 -10.92 -0.57
CA ALA A 54 8.21 -9.85 -1.28
C ALA A 54 7.56 -9.45 -2.62
N VAL A 55 6.75 -10.33 -3.22
CA VAL A 55 6.04 -10.03 -4.48
C VAL A 55 4.88 -9.05 -4.27
N VAL A 56 4.25 -9.07 -3.09
CA VAL A 56 3.08 -8.22 -2.80
C VAL A 56 3.35 -6.72 -2.97
N PRO A 57 4.37 -6.12 -2.32
CA PRO A 57 4.67 -4.70 -2.49
C PRO A 57 5.07 -4.36 -3.93
N ILE A 58 5.68 -5.28 -4.68
CA ILE A 58 6.04 -5.09 -6.09
C ILE A 58 4.78 -4.99 -6.95
N VAL A 59 3.89 -5.98 -6.84
CA VAL A 59 2.66 -6.04 -7.64
C VAL A 59 1.72 -4.87 -7.28
N SER A 60 1.57 -4.56 -6.00
CA SER A 60 0.77 -3.43 -5.53
C SER A 60 1.31 -2.10 -6.09
N SER A 61 2.63 -1.91 -6.07
CA SER A 61 3.26 -0.69 -6.59
C SER A 61 3.17 -0.58 -8.12
N ALA A 62 3.36 -1.68 -8.84
CA ALA A 62 3.20 -1.72 -10.29
C ALA A 62 1.76 -1.39 -10.70
N ALA A 63 0.78 -1.98 -10.01
CA ALA A 63 -0.63 -1.70 -10.24
C ALA A 63 -0.95 -0.23 -9.95
N GLY A 64 -0.44 0.33 -8.84
CA GLY A 64 -0.60 1.76 -8.54
C GLY A 64 0.00 2.66 -9.63
N ALA A 65 1.20 2.34 -10.12
CA ALA A 65 1.84 3.12 -11.18
C ALA A 65 1.02 3.13 -12.48
N ILE A 66 0.49 1.97 -12.87
CA ILE A 66 -0.37 1.81 -14.05
C ILE A 66 -1.69 2.57 -13.84
N ALA A 67 -2.34 2.39 -12.69
CA ALA A 67 -3.61 3.06 -12.37
C ALA A 67 -3.48 4.59 -12.45
N ASN A 68 -2.41 5.16 -11.91
CA ASN A 68 -2.16 6.60 -11.95
C ASN A 68 -1.94 7.12 -13.37
N GLY A 69 -1.24 6.37 -14.22
CA GLY A 69 -1.11 6.69 -15.64
C GLY A 69 -2.44 6.64 -16.39
N LEU A 70 -3.23 5.57 -16.18
CA LEU A 70 -4.54 5.41 -16.81
C LEU A 70 -5.54 6.49 -16.33
N CYS A 71 -5.51 6.86 -15.06
CA CYS A 71 -6.33 7.94 -14.51
C CYS A 71 -6.09 9.27 -15.24
N TYR A 72 -4.82 9.60 -15.50
CA TYR A 72 -4.50 10.79 -16.28
C TYR A 72 -5.16 10.76 -17.66
N TYR A 73 -5.00 9.64 -18.38
CA TYR A 73 -5.61 9.48 -19.71
C TYR A 73 -7.14 9.52 -19.68
N ALA A 74 -7.77 8.98 -18.63
CA ALA A 74 -9.22 8.98 -18.50
C ALA A 74 -9.82 10.38 -18.27
N TYR A 75 -9.14 11.21 -17.46
CA TYR A 75 -9.76 12.43 -16.91
C TYR A 75 -9.11 13.75 -17.34
N TYR A 76 -7.86 13.73 -17.80
CA TYR A 76 -7.08 14.96 -18.05
C TYR A 76 -6.62 15.10 -19.49
N ASP A 77 -6.65 14.03 -20.28
CA ASP A 77 -6.40 14.09 -21.72
C ASP A 77 -7.71 14.40 -22.47
N GLU A 78 -8.00 15.68 -22.66
CA GLU A 78 -9.19 16.15 -23.37
C GLU A 78 -9.09 16.01 -24.90
N THR A 79 -7.87 15.85 -25.44
CA THR A 79 -7.61 16.07 -26.87
C THR A 79 -7.58 14.78 -27.69
N TYR A 80 -7.32 13.61 -27.09
CA TYR A 80 -6.94 12.41 -27.85
C TYR A 80 -7.94 11.26 -27.94
N TYR A 81 -9.04 11.20 -27.16
CA TYR A 81 -9.86 9.98 -27.07
C TYR A 81 -11.39 10.16 -27.10
N PRO A 82 -12.13 9.35 -27.91
CA PRO A 82 -13.58 9.19 -27.81
C PRO A 82 -14.04 8.74 -26.42
N LEU A 83 -15.27 9.10 -26.03
CA LEU A 83 -15.88 8.77 -24.73
C LEU A 83 -15.79 7.29 -24.35
N GLU A 84 -16.01 6.39 -25.30
CA GLU A 84 -15.92 4.93 -25.09
C GLU A 84 -14.52 4.50 -24.63
N ARG A 85 -13.47 5.05 -25.25
CA ARG A 85 -12.08 4.73 -24.88
C ARG A 85 -11.74 5.29 -23.51
N LYS A 86 -12.24 6.48 -23.17
CA LYS A 86 -12.09 7.05 -21.82
C LYS A 86 -12.74 6.16 -20.75
N ALA A 87 -13.95 5.67 -21.02
CA ALA A 87 -14.65 4.78 -20.11
C ALA A 87 -13.90 3.46 -19.89
N VAL A 88 -13.35 2.86 -20.95
CA VAL A 88 -12.52 1.64 -20.84
C VAL A 88 -11.26 1.90 -20.03
N VAL A 89 -10.54 3.00 -20.30
CA VAL A 89 -9.32 3.37 -19.58
C VAL A 89 -9.61 3.63 -18.09
N ALA A 90 -10.72 4.31 -17.78
CA ALA A 90 -11.16 4.52 -16.39
C ALA A 90 -11.43 3.19 -15.67
N ALA A 91 -12.14 2.26 -16.31
CA ALA A 91 -12.43 0.94 -15.74
C ALA A 91 -11.15 0.13 -15.42
N PHE A 92 -10.18 0.15 -16.34
CA PHE A 92 -8.87 -0.47 -16.08
C PHE A 92 -8.11 0.24 -14.96
N GLY A 93 -8.15 1.58 -14.92
CA GLY A 93 -7.55 2.37 -13.84
C GLY A 93 -8.06 1.95 -12.47
N ASP A 94 -9.38 1.87 -12.29
CA ASP A 94 -10.00 1.41 -11.04
C ASP A 94 -9.68 -0.04 -10.70
N PHE A 95 -9.59 -0.92 -11.69
CA PHE A 95 -9.17 -2.30 -11.48
C PHE A 95 -7.73 -2.38 -10.95
N PHE A 96 -6.80 -1.59 -11.50
CA PHE A 96 -5.42 -1.55 -11.02
C PHE A 96 -5.31 -0.88 -9.64
N TRP A 97 -6.09 0.16 -9.34
CA TRP A 97 -6.17 0.70 -7.97
C TRP A 97 -6.67 -0.34 -6.98
N MET A 98 -7.67 -1.16 -7.35
CA MET A 98 -8.12 -2.26 -6.49
C MET A 98 -6.97 -3.23 -6.18
N ILE A 99 -6.14 -3.59 -7.17
CA ILE A 99 -4.97 -4.46 -6.93
C ILE A 99 -3.98 -3.78 -5.97
N GLN A 100 -3.71 -2.49 -6.16
CA GLN A 100 -2.80 -1.73 -5.30
C GLN A 100 -3.31 -1.70 -3.85
N GLU A 101 -4.56 -1.33 -3.65
CA GLU A 101 -5.16 -1.15 -2.33
C GLU A 101 -5.41 -2.49 -1.62
N ALA A 102 -5.88 -3.52 -2.33
CA ALA A 102 -6.03 -4.87 -1.79
C ALA A 102 -4.68 -5.53 -1.47
N GLY A 103 -3.59 -5.13 -2.15
CA GLY A 103 -2.25 -5.62 -1.88
C GLY A 103 -1.78 -5.33 -0.45
N LEU A 104 -2.22 -4.22 0.14
CA LEU A 104 -1.88 -3.79 1.50
C LEU A 104 -2.28 -4.86 2.55
N PRO A 105 -3.57 -5.23 2.69
CA PRO A 105 -4.01 -6.26 3.62
C PRO A 105 -3.56 -7.65 3.19
N PHE A 106 -3.32 -7.88 1.90
CA PHE A 106 -2.85 -9.17 1.40
C PHE A 106 -1.45 -9.51 1.90
N TYR A 107 -0.58 -8.51 2.10
CA TYR A 107 0.74 -8.69 2.72
C TYR A 107 0.61 -9.30 4.13
N SER A 108 -0.24 -8.70 4.97
CA SER A 108 -0.57 -9.21 6.30
C SER A 108 -1.13 -10.64 6.20
N TYR A 109 -2.08 -10.90 5.29
CA TYR A 109 -2.67 -12.22 5.10
C TYR A 109 -1.64 -13.32 4.82
N ILE A 110 -0.67 -13.09 3.92
CA ILE A 110 0.35 -14.11 3.61
C ILE A 110 1.17 -14.45 4.87
N ILE A 111 1.54 -13.44 5.66
CA ILE A 111 2.30 -13.63 6.90
C ILE A 111 1.44 -14.41 7.92
N LEU A 112 0.23 -13.95 8.23
CA LEU A 112 -0.65 -14.58 9.20
C LEU A 112 -1.02 -16.02 8.83
N ARG A 113 -1.25 -16.30 7.54
CA ARG A 113 -1.58 -17.65 7.08
C ARG A 113 -0.47 -18.66 7.36
N ASN A 114 0.79 -18.20 7.39
CA ASN A 114 1.95 -19.04 7.68
C ASN A 114 2.22 -19.20 9.19
N ILE A 115 1.77 -18.23 10.01
CA ILE A 115 1.97 -18.24 11.47
C ILE A 115 0.81 -18.94 12.20
N LEU A 116 -0.44 -18.66 11.83
CA LEU A 116 -1.62 -19.20 12.50
C LEU A 116 -1.83 -20.69 12.19
N ARG A 117 -2.30 -21.45 13.19
CA ARG A 117 -2.62 -22.88 13.06
C ARG A 117 -4.05 -23.19 13.51
N GLY A 118 -4.59 -24.32 13.05
CA GLY A 118 -5.88 -24.87 13.47
C GLY A 118 -7.07 -23.93 13.26
N THR A 119 -7.92 -23.80 14.27
CA THR A 119 -9.16 -23.03 14.24
C THR A 119 -8.92 -21.53 14.02
N ARG A 120 -7.87 -20.95 14.63
CA ARG A 120 -7.54 -19.52 14.47
C ARG A 120 -7.25 -19.16 13.02
N ARG A 121 -6.52 -20.02 12.30
CA ARG A 121 -6.26 -19.85 10.87
C ARG A 121 -7.55 -19.91 10.05
N LYS A 122 -8.45 -20.84 10.35
CA LYS A 122 -9.75 -20.97 9.65
C LYS A 122 -10.61 -19.72 9.84
N ILE A 123 -10.74 -19.25 11.08
CA ILE A 123 -11.51 -18.02 11.40
C ILE A 123 -10.91 -16.83 10.66
N PHE A 124 -9.61 -16.57 10.83
CA PHE A 124 -8.94 -15.45 10.18
C PHE A 124 -9.10 -15.49 8.65
N THR A 125 -8.87 -16.65 8.03
CA THR A 125 -8.98 -16.80 6.57
C THR A 125 -10.41 -16.50 6.11
N THR A 126 -11.42 -16.99 6.82
CA THR A 126 -12.83 -16.77 6.45
C THR A 126 -13.22 -15.30 6.55
N VAL A 127 -12.88 -14.64 7.67
CA VAL A 127 -13.18 -13.22 7.88
C VAL A 127 -12.44 -12.34 6.86
N PHE A 128 -11.17 -12.65 6.60
CA PHE A 128 -10.35 -11.90 5.63
C PHE A 128 -10.94 -11.96 4.22
N TRP A 129 -11.26 -13.16 3.72
CA TRP A 129 -11.80 -13.30 2.38
C TRP A 129 -13.22 -12.77 2.25
N PHE A 130 -14.04 -12.88 3.30
CA PHE A 130 -15.36 -12.27 3.32
C PHE A 130 -15.29 -10.75 3.18
N ALA A 131 -14.43 -10.10 3.96
CA ALA A 131 -14.24 -8.66 3.87
C ALA A 131 -13.63 -8.25 2.52
N LEU A 132 -12.66 -9.01 2.00
CA LEU A 132 -12.08 -8.75 0.68
C LEU A 132 -13.10 -8.94 -0.47
N PHE A 133 -14.02 -9.89 -0.32
CA PHE A 133 -15.12 -10.07 -1.27
C PHE A 133 -16.07 -8.87 -1.24
N ALA A 134 -16.39 -8.34 -0.05
CA ALA A 134 -17.19 -7.11 0.07
C ALA A 134 -16.51 -5.90 -0.60
N VAL A 135 -15.19 -5.74 -0.40
CA VAL A 135 -14.34 -4.74 -1.07
C VAL A 135 -14.44 -4.87 -2.60
N LEU A 136 -14.33 -6.10 -3.12
CA LEU A 136 -14.43 -6.40 -4.56
C LEU A 136 -15.80 -6.01 -5.12
N VAL A 137 -16.89 -6.38 -4.43
CA VAL A 137 -18.26 -6.05 -4.87
C VAL A 137 -18.45 -4.53 -4.95
N VAL A 138 -18.05 -3.79 -3.92
CA VAL A 138 -18.14 -2.32 -3.92
C VAL A 138 -17.30 -1.72 -5.04
N ARG A 139 -16.10 -2.26 -5.31
CA ARG A 139 -15.25 -1.81 -6.43
C ARG A 139 -15.86 -2.06 -7.79
N VAL A 140 -16.48 -3.21 -8.02
CA VAL A 140 -17.20 -3.48 -9.28
C VAL A 140 -18.35 -2.50 -9.47
N LEU A 141 -19.10 -2.19 -8.42
CA LEU A 141 -20.16 -1.18 -8.49
C LEU A 141 -19.61 0.22 -8.84
N ILE A 142 -18.49 0.63 -8.21
CA ILE A 142 -17.81 1.89 -8.54
C ILE A 142 -17.42 1.93 -10.02
N ILE A 143 -16.83 0.86 -10.55
CA ILE A 143 -16.42 0.77 -11.96
C ILE A 143 -17.62 0.94 -12.88
N VAL A 144 -18.71 0.21 -12.63
CA VAL A 144 -19.93 0.26 -13.45
C VAL A 144 -20.52 1.67 -13.46
N PHE A 145 -20.73 2.27 -12.28
CA PHE A 145 -21.29 3.61 -12.20
C PHE A 145 -20.37 4.68 -12.80
N ARG A 146 -19.05 4.52 -12.67
CA ARG A 146 -18.10 5.48 -13.25
C ARG A 146 -18.05 5.40 -14.77
N VAL A 147 -18.11 4.20 -15.33
CA VAL A 147 -18.25 3.99 -16.79
C VAL A 147 -19.55 4.63 -17.28
N GLU A 148 -20.65 4.40 -16.57
CA GLU A 148 -21.95 4.97 -16.91
C GLU A 148 -21.95 6.50 -16.81
N HIS A 149 -21.34 7.08 -15.77
CA HIS A 149 -21.17 8.52 -15.60
C HIS A 149 -20.40 9.15 -16.77
N ILE A 150 -19.30 8.51 -17.22
CA ILE A 150 -18.52 9.00 -18.36
C ILE A 150 -19.35 8.94 -19.65
N LEU A 151 -20.08 7.86 -19.89
CA LEU A 151 -20.83 7.67 -21.14
C LEU A 151 -22.11 8.52 -21.21
N ARG A 152 -22.78 8.78 -20.08
CA ARG A 152 -24.06 9.51 -20.01
C ARG A 152 -23.90 10.98 -19.60
N ALA A 153 -22.72 11.39 -19.15
CA ALA A 153 -22.44 12.73 -18.59
C ALA A 153 -23.42 13.15 -17.47
N ASP A 154 -23.96 12.18 -16.72
CA ASP A 154 -24.96 12.42 -15.68
C ASP A 154 -24.30 12.71 -14.33
N GLY A 155 -24.38 13.97 -13.89
CA GLY A 155 -23.79 14.44 -12.62
C GLY A 155 -24.41 13.83 -11.36
N SER A 156 -25.60 13.22 -11.44
CA SER A 156 -26.28 12.62 -10.28
C SER A 156 -25.54 11.39 -9.73
N LEU A 157 -24.88 10.61 -10.61
CA LEU A 157 -24.12 9.41 -10.28
C LEU A 157 -22.86 9.71 -9.45
N GLN A 158 -22.30 10.92 -9.55
CA GLN A 158 -21.07 11.28 -8.82
C GLN A 158 -21.27 11.20 -7.31
N SER A 159 -22.45 11.61 -6.80
CA SER A 159 -22.78 11.53 -5.38
C SER A 159 -22.82 10.09 -4.85
N LEU A 160 -23.36 9.17 -5.66
CA LEU A 160 -23.43 7.74 -5.35
C LEU A 160 -22.04 7.10 -5.38
N ILE A 161 -21.23 7.39 -6.42
CA ILE A 161 -19.85 6.92 -6.54
C ILE A 161 -19.03 7.37 -5.32
N ASN A 162 -19.23 8.61 -4.89
CA ASN A 162 -18.54 9.16 -3.74
C ASN A 162 -18.93 8.45 -2.42
N GLY A 163 -20.20 8.17 -2.21
CA GLY A 163 -20.67 7.38 -1.06
C GLY A 163 -20.12 5.95 -1.07
N LEU A 164 -20.02 5.33 -2.24
CA LEU A 164 -19.42 4.00 -2.40
C LEU A 164 -17.93 3.97 -2.06
N HIS A 165 -17.16 5.03 -2.39
CA HIS A 165 -15.76 5.12 -1.99
C HIS A 165 -15.59 5.18 -0.46
N ILE A 166 -16.47 5.91 0.24
CA ILE A 166 -16.47 5.90 1.72
C ILE A 166 -16.78 4.50 2.25
N GLY A 167 -17.80 3.84 1.69
CA GLY A 167 -18.18 2.48 2.05
C GLY A 167 -17.10 1.44 1.75
N TYR A 168 -16.23 1.70 0.78
CA TYR A 168 -15.10 0.86 0.40
C TYR A 168 -13.93 0.89 1.40
N PHE A 169 -13.61 2.06 1.96
CA PHE A 169 -12.48 2.20 2.89
C PHE A 169 -12.72 1.49 4.23
N CYS A 170 -13.97 1.37 4.67
CA CYS A 170 -14.32 0.74 5.94
C CYS A 170 -13.97 -0.76 5.99
N PRO A 171 -14.39 -1.62 5.04
CA PRO A 171 -13.97 -3.01 4.97
C PRO A 171 -12.46 -3.20 4.88
N LEU A 172 -11.74 -2.35 4.14
CA LEU A 172 -10.27 -2.38 4.11
C LEU A 172 -9.67 -2.11 5.50
N ALA A 173 -10.13 -1.07 6.18
CA ALA A 173 -9.68 -0.76 7.54
C ALA A 173 -9.98 -1.91 8.51
N MET A 174 -11.16 -2.54 8.41
CA MET A 174 -11.51 -3.72 9.20
C MET A 174 -10.56 -4.89 8.94
N THR A 175 -10.19 -5.17 7.68
CA THR A 175 -9.24 -6.25 7.37
C THR A 175 -7.88 -6.04 8.01
N GLU A 176 -7.41 -4.80 8.08
CA GLU A 176 -6.13 -4.48 8.72
C GLU A 176 -6.21 -4.59 10.25
N CYS A 177 -7.29 -4.10 10.86
CA CYS A 177 -7.52 -4.25 12.30
C CYS A 177 -7.58 -5.72 12.72
N VAL A 178 -8.33 -6.54 11.99
CA VAL A 178 -8.41 -7.99 12.24
C VAL A 178 -7.04 -8.65 12.04
N SER A 179 -6.34 -8.31 10.96
CA SER A 179 -5.01 -8.85 10.68
C SER A 179 -4.01 -8.50 11.79
N ALA A 180 -4.00 -7.26 12.26
CA ALA A 180 -3.10 -6.85 13.32
C ALA A 180 -3.43 -7.51 14.67
N TYR A 181 -4.72 -7.65 15.02
CA TYR A 181 -5.13 -8.36 16.23
C TYR A 181 -4.54 -9.77 16.29
N PHE A 182 -4.72 -10.55 15.22
CA PHE A 182 -4.20 -11.92 15.17
C PHE A 182 -2.66 -11.97 15.13
N LEU A 183 -2.01 -11.02 14.46
CA LEU A 183 -0.55 -10.99 14.34
C LEU A 183 0.13 -10.59 15.65
N LEU A 184 -0.42 -9.60 16.36
CA LEU A 184 0.02 -9.21 17.71
C LEU A 184 -0.18 -10.36 18.70
N GLY A 185 -1.32 -11.05 18.65
CA GLY A 185 -1.58 -12.22 19.48
C GLY A 185 -0.58 -13.35 19.22
N ALA A 186 -0.30 -13.65 17.95
CA ALA A 186 0.68 -14.67 17.59
C ALA A 186 2.10 -14.31 18.04
N PHE A 187 2.49 -13.03 17.98
CA PHE A 187 3.79 -12.60 18.48
C PHE A 187 3.87 -12.55 20.00
N ALA A 188 2.78 -12.25 20.70
CA ALA A 188 2.72 -12.34 22.15
C ALA A 188 2.92 -13.80 22.62
N GLU A 189 2.27 -14.76 21.97
CA GLU A 189 2.48 -16.19 22.20
C GLU A 189 3.93 -16.61 21.89
N ALA A 190 4.47 -16.17 20.76
CA ALA A 190 5.86 -16.45 20.40
C ALA A 190 6.85 -15.84 21.40
N ARG A 191 6.55 -14.67 21.97
CA ARG A 191 7.35 -14.02 23.02
C ARG A 191 7.31 -14.81 24.32
N ALA A 192 6.12 -15.27 24.73
CA ALA A 192 5.97 -16.10 25.94
C ALA A 192 6.73 -17.42 25.80
N ALA A 193 6.59 -18.10 24.67
CA ALA A 193 7.32 -19.33 24.38
C ALA A 193 8.85 -19.11 24.27
N SER A 194 9.29 -18.01 23.67
CA SER A 194 10.73 -17.68 23.56
C SER A 194 11.36 -17.34 24.91
N ALA A 195 10.62 -16.65 25.79
CA ALA A 195 11.07 -16.38 27.15
C ALA A 195 11.22 -17.67 27.96
N GLN A 196 10.30 -18.63 27.79
CA GLN A 196 10.40 -19.97 28.39
C GLN A 196 11.56 -20.79 27.83
N ALA A 197 11.91 -20.60 26.54
CA ALA A 197 12.99 -21.32 25.86
C ALA A 197 14.38 -20.64 25.95
N GLY A 198 14.52 -19.54 26.71
CA GLY A 198 15.79 -18.81 26.83
C GLY A 198 16.28 -18.14 25.53
N LEU A 199 15.41 -18.01 24.52
CA LEU A 199 15.71 -17.42 23.22
C LEU A 199 15.72 -15.88 23.28
N ARG A 200 16.59 -15.24 22.50
CA ARG A 200 16.69 -13.76 22.44
C ARG A 200 15.36 -13.13 22.00
N ILE A 201 14.71 -12.44 22.94
CA ILE A 201 13.44 -11.70 22.82
C ILE A 201 13.46 -10.59 21.75
N GLY A 202 14.64 -10.20 21.24
CA GLY A 202 14.83 -9.10 20.31
C GLY A 202 14.10 -9.23 18.97
N PHE A 203 14.11 -10.41 18.34
CA PHE A 203 13.45 -10.62 17.05
C PHE A 203 11.92 -10.50 17.14
N VAL A 204 11.33 -11.14 18.14
CA VAL A 204 9.87 -11.06 18.36
C VAL A 204 9.45 -9.64 18.74
N ARG A 205 10.23 -8.94 19.56
CA ARG A 205 10.00 -7.52 19.89
C ARG A 205 10.05 -6.62 18.64
N TYR A 206 11.00 -6.89 17.75
CA TYR A 206 11.09 -6.18 16.47
C TYR A 206 9.83 -6.41 15.62
N LEU A 207 9.41 -7.65 15.44
CA LEU A 207 8.20 -7.99 14.66
C LEU A 207 6.92 -7.35 15.22
N VAL A 208 6.75 -7.33 16.54
CA VAL A 208 5.64 -6.62 17.21
C VAL A 208 5.68 -5.14 16.87
N ARG A 209 6.83 -4.47 17.08
CA ARG A 209 6.97 -3.03 16.85
C ARG A 209 6.76 -2.65 15.38
N SER A 210 7.30 -3.43 14.46
CA SER A 210 7.10 -3.23 13.01
C SER A 210 5.62 -3.34 12.64
N THR A 211 4.91 -4.32 13.21
CA THR A 211 3.46 -4.48 13.00
C THR A 211 2.65 -3.35 13.58
N GLU A 212 3.00 -2.89 14.79
CA GLU A 212 2.34 -1.73 15.42
C GLU A 212 2.51 -0.47 14.55
N VAL A 213 3.71 -0.21 14.05
CA VAL A 213 3.97 0.92 13.14
C VAL A 213 3.20 0.75 11.83
N ARG A 214 3.16 -0.45 11.28
CA ARG A 214 2.43 -0.77 10.06
C ARG A 214 0.92 -0.56 10.21
N LEU A 215 0.34 -1.04 11.31
CA LEU A 215 -1.08 -0.82 11.63
C LEU A 215 -1.36 0.66 11.87
N ALA A 216 -0.51 1.35 12.65
CA ALA A 216 -0.70 2.76 12.96
C ALA A 216 -0.66 3.63 11.69
N THR A 217 0.29 3.35 10.79
CA THR A 217 0.39 4.07 9.51
C THR A 217 -0.81 3.81 8.60
N LEU A 218 -1.27 2.56 8.45
CA LEU A 218 -2.49 2.26 7.69
C LEU A 218 -3.75 2.87 8.31
N ALA A 219 -3.88 2.81 9.64
CA ALA A 219 -5.04 3.38 10.32
C ALA A 219 -5.09 4.89 10.15
N VAL A 220 -3.95 5.58 10.32
CA VAL A 220 -3.86 7.03 10.08
C VAL A 220 -4.17 7.36 8.62
N THR A 221 -3.59 6.65 7.65
CA THR A 221 -3.87 6.88 6.23
C THR A 221 -5.33 6.61 5.88
N GLY A 222 -5.94 5.54 6.38
CA GLY A 222 -7.34 5.20 6.14
C GLY A 222 -8.32 6.21 6.74
N VAL A 223 -8.06 6.66 7.98
CA VAL A 223 -8.85 7.74 8.61
C VAL A 223 -8.67 9.04 7.83
N MET A 224 -7.43 9.40 7.48
CA MET A 224 -7.15 10.60 6.72
C MET A 224 -7.90 10.59 5.39
N ARG A 225 -7.84 9.48 4.64
CA ARG A 225 -8.52 9.33 3.35
C ARG A 225 -10.05 9.38 3.49
N THR A 226 -10.60 8.76 4.54
CA THR A 226 -12.04 8.82 4.81
C THR A 226 -12.49 10.26 5.10
N VAL A 227 -11.73 11.00 5.92
CA VAL A 227 -12.02 12.38 6.27
C VAL A 227 -11.84 13.30 5.06
N THR A 228 -10.72 13.23 4.34
CA THR A 228 -10.43 14.09 3.19
C THR A 228 -11.43 13.86 2.07
N HIS A 229 -11.77 12.61 1.78
CA HIS A 229 -12.78 12.28 0.78
C HIS A 229 -14.17 12.81 1.18
N SER A 230 -14.56 12.66 2.44
CA SER A 230 -15.83 13.21 2.96
C SER A 230 -15.89 14.74 2.90
N LEU A 231 -14.76 15.41 3.18
CA LEU A 231 -14.63 16.86 3.07
C LEU A 231 -14.65 17.33 1.61
N ASN A 232 -14.02 16.58 0.70
CA ASN A 232 -14.04 16.86 -0.73
C ASN A 232 -15.47 16.81 -1.28
N ILE A 233 -16.28 15.85 -0.84
CA ILE A 233 -17.70 15.78 -1.19
C ILE A 233 -18.48 16.98 -0.63
N SER A 234 -18.22 17.33 0.63
CA SER A 234 -19.01 18.36 1.34
C SER A 234 -18.69 19.79 0.91
N GLN A 235 -17.42 20.07 0.60
CA GLN A 235 -16.93 21.44 0.36
C GLN A 235 -16.54 21.69 -1.09
N SER A 236 -16.32 20.64 -1.90
CA SER A 236 -15.94 20.71 -3.32
C SER A 236 -14.90 21.80 -3.65
N ASN A 237 -13.86 21.94 -2.80
CA ASN A 237 -12.82 22.94 -2.95
C ASN A 237 -11.50 22.27 -3.38
N PRO A 238 -10.68 22.90 -4.25
CA PRO A 238 -9.36 22.40 -4.62
C PRO A 238 -8.50 21.97 -3.42
N VAL A 239 -8.55 22.66 -2.27
CA VAL A 239 -7.79 22.30 -1.06
C VAL A 239 -8.12 20.88 -0.56
N THR A 240 -9.40 20.51 -0.55
CA THR A 240 -9.83 19.18 -0.10
C THR A 240 -9.43 18.06 -1.06
N SER A 241 -9.38 18.35 -2.36
CA SER A 241 -8.86 17.43 -3.39
C SER A 241 -7.34 17.22 -3.23
N TYR A 242 -6.57 18.28 -2.92
CA TYR A 242 -5.14 18.14 -2.63
C TYR A 242 -4.88 17.34 -1.34
N ALA A 243 -5.69 17.53 -0.30
CA ALA A 243 -5.55 16.77 0.93
C ALA A 243 -5.76 15.26 0.71
N ASP A 244 -6.76 14.88 -0.10
CA ASP A 244 -6.99 13.48 -0.47
C ASP A 244 -5.82 12.89 -1.27
N ARG A 245 -5.24 13.67 -2.19
CA ARG A 245 -4.04 13.28 -2.95
C ARG A 245 -2.82 13.08 -2.06
N VAL A 246 -2.65 13.90 -1.01
CA VAL A 246 -1.60 13.70 -0.01
C VAL A 246 -1.82 12.41 0.77
N ALA A 247 -3.06 12.11 1.16
CA ALA A 247 -3.39 10.84 1.80
C ALA A 247 -3.06 9.64 0.92
N TYR A 248 -3.44 9.71 -0.34
CA TYR A 248 -3.11 8.69 -1.32
C TYR A 248 -1.60 8.55 -1.55
N THR A 249 -0.86 9.66 -1.50
CA THR A 249 0.61 9.64 -1.62
C THR A 249 1.25 8.86 -0.46
N LEU A 250 0.80 9.08 0.78
CA LEU A 250 1.28 8.33 1.94
C LEU A 250 1.00 6.83 1.80
N GLU A 251 -0.14 6.47 1.21
CA GLU A 251 -0.49 5.09 0.90
C GLU A 251 0.47 4.47 -0.13
N CYS A 252 0.84 5.23 -1.17
CA CYS A 252 1.81 4.80 -2.18
C CYS A 252 3.22 4.58 -1.60
N PHE A 253 3.57 5.19 -0.46
CA PHE A 253 4.83 4.92 0.25
C PHE A 253 4.79 3.69 1.14
N PHE A 254 3.61 3.12 1.40
CA PHE A 254 3.47 1.99 2.28
C PHE A 254 4.26 0.73 1.87
N PRO A 255 4.43 0.39 0.58
CA PRO A 255 5.34 -0.67 0.13
C PRO A 255 6.77 -0.53 0.67
N VAL A 256 7.26 0.69 0.93
CA VAL A 256 8.57 0.92 1.57
C VAL A 256 8.62 0.33 2.97
N ILE A 257 7.54 0.47 3.75
CA ILE A 257 7.43 -0.13 5.09
C ILE A 257 7.50 -1.67 4.99
N MET A 258 6.80 -2.26 4.01
CA MET A 258 6.87 -3.70 3.76
C MET A 258 8.29 -4.17 3.40
N TYR A 259 9.03 -3.40 2.59
CA TYR A 259 10.41 -3.71 2.26
C TYR A 259 11.33 -3.61 3.48
N VAL A 260 11.17 -2.60 4.32
CA VAL A 260 11.90 -2.47 5.58
C VAL A 260 11.62 -3.68 6.49
N ASP A 261 10.36 -4.08 6.61
CA ASP A 261 9.96 -5.28 7.38
C ASP A 261 10.68 -6.54 6.86
N LEU A 262 10.73 -6.72 5.55
CA LEU A 262 11.39 -7.88 4.91
C LEU A 262 12.91 -7.90 5.16
N LEU A 263 13.58 -6.77 4.92
CA LEU A 263 15.03 -6.64 5.12
C LEU A 263 15.41 -6.86 6.57
N ALA A 264 14.72 -6.20 7.50
CA ALA A 264 15.02 -6.31 8.92
C ALA A 264 14.68 -7.70 9.48
N SER A 265 13.61 -8.35 9.01
CA SER A 265 13.31 -9.73 9.38
C SER A 265 14.45 -10.68 8.96
N ARG A 266 15.00 -10.48 7.76
CA ARG A 266 16.16 -11.26 7.27
C ARG A 266 17.45 -10.96 8.03
N LEU A 267 17.70 -9.68 8.35
CA LEU A 267 18.85 -9.28 9.14
C LEU A 267 18.82 -9.92 10.54
N GLN A 268 17.68 -9.83 11.24
CA GLN A 268 17.52 -10.41 12.57
C GLN A 268 17.64 -11.94 12.55
N TYR A 269 17.06 -12.60 11.54
CA TYR A 269 17.23 -14.05 11.35
C TYR A 269 18.71 -14.44 11.17
N SER A 270 19.45 -13.66 10.37
CA SER A 270 20.88 -13.90 10.11
C SER A 270 21.76 -13.65 11.32
N VAL A 271 21.44 -12.64 12.13
CA VAL A 271 22.11 -12.37 13.41
C VAL A 271 21.84 -13.49 14.41
N GLN A 272 20.61 -14.02 14.45
CA GLN A 272 20.24 -15.12 15.33
C GLN A 272 20.98 -16.42 14.97
N THR A 273 21.02 -16.81 13.69
CA THR A 273 21.73 -18.02 13.25
C THR A 273 23.23 -17.94 13.50
N ARG A 274 23.87 -16.77 13.25
CA ARG A 274 25.28 -16.57 13.63
C ARG A 274 25.49 -16.67 15.14
N GLY A 275 24.64 -16.05 15.95
CA GLY A 275 24.74 -16.11 17.41
C GLY A 275 24.68 -17.54 17.95
N PHE A 276 23.81 -18.38 17.38
CA PHE A 276 23.75 -19.81 17.69
C PHE A 276 25.02 -20.57 17.28
N SER A 277 25.53 -20.31 16.08
CA SER A 277 26.78 -20.92 15.60
C SER A 277 27.96 -20.60 16.52
N PHE A 278 28.12 -19.32 16.90
CA PHE A 278 29.20 -18.90 17.81
C PHE A 278 29.09 -19.52 19.20
N ALA A 279 27.88 -19.60 19.77
CA ALA A 279 27.66 -20.23 21.07
C ALA A 279 27.95 -21.74 21.03
N SER A 280 27.57 -22.41 19.95
CA SER A 280 27.87 -23.84 19.73
C SER A 280 29.37 -24.09 19.59
N ASP A 281 30.07 -23.27 18.80
CA ASP A 281 31.53 -23.38 18.63
C ASP A 281 32.28 -23.13 19.94
N GLN A 282 31.82 -22.18 20.75
CA GLN A 282 32.42 -21.90 22.05
C GLN A 282 32.18 -23.05 23.05
N ALA A 283 30.99 -23.67 23.04
CA ALA A 283 30.70 -24.84 23.86
C ALA A 283 31.58 -26.04 23.47
N LEU A 284 31.75 -26.30 22.16
CA LEU A 284 32.65 -27.34 21.65
C LEU A 284 34.11 -27.10 22.06
N ARG A 285 34.60 -25.86 21.98
CA ARG A 285 35.95 -25.51 22.45
C ARG A 285 36.14 -25.69 23.94
N CYS A 286 35.13 -25.37 24.76
CA CYS A 286 35.17 -25.63 26.21
C CYS A 286 35.20 -27.13 26.55
N LEU A 287 34.52 -27.97 25.77
CA LEU A 287 34.55 -29.42 25.95
C LEU A 287 35.91 -30.01 25.55
N ASP A 288 36.49 -29.58 24.43
CA ASP A 288 37.81 -30.03 23.98
C ASP A 288 38.94 -29.59 24.95
N SER A 289 38.81 -28.41 25.55
CA SER A 289 39.77 -27.95 26.56
C SER A 289 39.60 -28.63 27.92
N ARG A 290 38.40 -29.10 28.29
CA ARG A 290 38.22 -29.96 29.47
C ARG A 290 38.76 -31.38 29.26
N ALA A 291 38.57 -31.96 28.07
CA ALA A 291 39.10 -33.28 27.75
C ALA A 291 40.64 -33.33 27.85
N LYS A 292 41.34 -32.24 27.48
CA LYS A 292 42.81 -32.13 27.60
C LYS A 292 43.35 -31.92 29.02
N ILE A 293 42.51 -31.69 30.01
CA ILE A 293 42.92 -31.49 31.42
C ILE A 293 42.79 -32.79 32.22
N GLU A 294 42.07 -33.79 31.68
CA GLU A 294 41.83 -35.08 32.34
C GLU A 294 42.79 -36.21 31.86
N ASP A 295 43.71 -35.90 30.95
CA ASP A 295 44.85 -36.74 30.52
C ASP A 295 46.18 -36.22 31.11
#